data_AF-A0A2P4TB95-F1
#
_entry.id   AF-A0A2P4TB95-F1
#
_cell.length_a   1.000
_cell.length_b   1.000
_cell.length_c   1.000
_cell.angle_alpha   90.00
_cell.angle_beta   90.00
_cell.angle_gamma   90.00
#
_symmetry.space_group_name_H-M   'P 1'
#
loop_
_entity.id
_entity.type
_entity.pdbx_description
1 polymer ?
#
loop_
_entity_poly.entity_id
_entity_poly.type
_entity_poly.pdbx_seq_one_letter_code
_entity_poly.pdbx_strand_id
1 'polypeptide(L)'
;MDTNDLFTSCKKGDVSRVRYLLEQRDVEINVRDKWDSTPLYYACLCGHEDLVRYLLANGAKCEANTFDGERCLYGALSDAIRRLLKEYKQITAKCMKRDYYDVFLQRLLEQGYQSDIVFIVHGKSFCAHRCILSARSAYFAEMFETKWKGKNMIALKHPLINPTAFGSLLQYLYTGRLDIDVEYVSDCKRLAKQCRLQDLIDDLETKCKKVYEFVSSKPGTCVKVLTIEPTGNCRLQEDLALLADCALPAELRNRNRKENMKLAII
;
A
#
# COMPACT_ATOMS: atom_id res chain seq x y z
N MET A 1 -16.69 10.86 -20.89
CA MET A 1 -15.68 11.88 -21.25
C MET A 1 -14.30 11.47 -20.77
N ASP A 2 -14.18 10.98 -19.52
CA ASP A 2 -12.88 10.66 -18.91
C ASP A 2 -12.15 9.44 -19.51
N THR A 3 -12.87 8.44 -20.02
CA THR A 3 -12.26 7.29 -20.72
C THR A 3 -11.63 7.70 -22.05
N ASN A 4 -12.30 8.56 -22.83
CA ASN A 4 -11.75 9.09 -24.07
C ASN A 4 -10.53 10.00 -23.80
N ASP A 5 -10.55 10.72 -22.68
CA ASP A 5 -9.41 11.51 -22.22
C ASP A 5 -8.23 10.63 -21.80
N LEU A 6 -8.49 9.49 -21.13
CA LEU A 6 -7.46 8.50 -20.81
C LEU A 6 -6.78 7.97 -22.09
N PHE A 7 -7.57 7.55 -23.09
CA PHE A 7 -7.02 7.10 -24.38
C PHE A 7 -6.20 8.19 -25.09
N THR A 8 -6.70 9.43 -25.08
CA THR A 8 -5.99 10.56 -25.71
C THR A 8 -4.68 10.86 -24.99
N SER A 9 -4.69 10.82 -23.65
CA SER A 9 -3.51 11.03 -22.81
C SER A 9 -2.47 9.92 -23.01
N CYS A 10 -2.92 8.66 -23.15
CA CYS A 10 -2.03 7.53 -23.46
C CYS A 10 -1.39 7.62 -24.84
N LYS A 11 -2.11 8.13 -25.85
CA LYS A 11 -1.53 8.39 -27.18
C LYS A 11 -0.48 9.50 -27.15
N LYS A 12 -0.69 10.53 -26.32
CA LYS A 12 0.23 11.66 -26.16
C LYS A 12 1.42 11.37 -25.24
N GLY A 13 1.33 10.36 -24.39
CA GLY A 13 2.35 10.08 -23.37
C GLY A 13 2.25 10.98 -22.14
N ASP A 14 1.09 11.61 -21.91
CA ASP A 14 0.90 12.53 -20.79
C ASP A 14 0.73 11.77 -19.48
N VAL A 15 1.86 11.38 -18.87
CA VAL A 15 1.90 10.64 -17.60
C VAL A 15 1.17 11.40 -16.49
N SER A 16 1.32 12.73 -16.43
CA SER A 16 0.68 13.55 -15.40
C SER A 16 -0.83 13.53 -15.51
N ARG A 17 -1.38 13.62 -16.72
CA ARG A 17 -2.83 13.53 -16.94
C ARG A 17 -3.36 12.12 -16.69
N VAL A 18 -2.64 11.09 -17.14
CA VAL A 18 -2.99 9.69 -16.85
C VAL A 18 -2.99 9.44 -15.34
N ARG A 19 -1.99 9.94 -14.61
CA ARG A 19 -1.95 9.89 -13.14
C ARG A 19 -3.17 10.55 -12.52
N TYR A 20 -3.50 11.77 -12.93
CA TYR A 20 -4.69 12.46 -12.43
C TYR A 20 -5.97 11.66 -12.69
N LEU A 21 -6.15 11.11 -13.90
CA LEU A 21 -7.33 10.34 -14.26
C LEU A 21 -7.44 9.05 -13.45
N LEU A 22 -6.34 8.31 -13.28
CA LEU A 22 -6.33 7.05 -12.54
C LEU A 22 -6.35 7.24 -11.01
N GLU A 23 -5.79 8.34 -10.49
CA GLU A 23 -5.62 8.55 -9.04
C GLU A 23 -6.67 9.47 -8.41
N GLN A 24 -7.30 10.36 -9.18
CA GLN A 24 -8.24 11.37 -8.68
C GLN A 24 -9.65 11.23 -9.27
N ARG A 25 -9.77 10.64 -10.46
CA ARG A 25 -11.06 10.40 -11.14
C ARG A 25 -11.47 8.94 -11.17
N ASP A 26 -10.61 8.04 -10.70
CA ASP A 26 -10.84 6.60 -10.63
C ASP A 26 -11.33 5.98 -11.94
N VAL A 27 -10.70 6.41 -13.04
CA VAL A 27 -10.95 5.79 -14.33
C VAL A 27 -10.34 4.39 -14.33
N GLU A 28 -11.12 3.38 -14.74
CA GLU A 28 -10.61 2.01 -14.80
C GLU A 28 -9.47 1.88 -15.81
N ILE A 29 -8.33 1.32 -15.38
CA ILE A 29 -7.09 1.25 -16.17
C ILE A 29 -7.16 0.28 -17.36
N ASN A 30 -8.06 -0.71 -17.28
CA ASN A 30 -8.24 -1.75 -18.29
C ASN A 30 -9.50 -1.56 -19.14
N VAL A 31 -10.02 -0.32 -19.23
CA VAL A 31 -11.15 -0.01 -20.12
C VAL A 31 -10.83 -0.34 -21.58
N ARG A 32 -11.87 -0.64 -22.34
CA ARG A 32 -11.77 -0.95 -23.78
C ARG A 32 -12.48 0.13 -24.58
N ASP A 33 -11.85 0.52 -25.68
CA ASP A 33 -12.50 1.40 -26.66
C ASP A 33 -13.33 0.60 -27.67
N LYS A 34 -13.90 1.30 -28.66
CA LYS A 34 -14.71 0.68 -29.72
C LYS A 34 -13.94 -0.27 -30.64
N TRP A 35 -12.61 -0.30 -30.57
CA TRP A 35 -11.74 -1.22 -31.31
C TRP A 35 -11.13 -2.27 -30.40
N ASP A 36 -11.72 -2.46 -29.21
CA ASP A 36 -11.28 -3.43 -28.23
C ASP A 36 -9.84 -3.21 -27.75
N SER A 37 -9.37 -1.96 -27.81
CA SER A 37 -8.01 -1.59 -27.45
C SER A 37 -7.93 -1.01 -26.03
N THR A 38 -6.85 -1.34 -25.33
CA THR A 38 -6.62 -0.90 -23.95
C THR A 38 -5.73 0.36 -23.90
N PRO A 39 -5.75 1.14 -22.81
CA PRO A 39 -4.83 2.27 -22.62
C PRO A 39 -3.35 1.86 -22.73
N LEU A 40 -3.00 0.68 -22.21
CA LEU A 40 -1.64 0.13 -22.29
C LEU A 40 -1.21 -0.11 -23.74
N TYR A 41 -2.10 -0.63 -24.59
CA TYR A 41 -1.80 -0.85 -26.01
C TYR A 41 -1.40 0.47 -26.70
N TYR A 42 -2.12 1.56 -26.46
CA TYR A 42 -1.77 2.86 -27.07
C TYR A 42 -0.46 3.43 -26.54
N ALA A 43 -0.16 3.27 -25.25
CA ALA A 43 1.13 3.68 -24.69
C ALA A 43 2.30 2.90 -25.34
N CYS A 44 2.12 1.58 -25.57
CA CYS A 44 3.09 0.74 -26.27
C CYS A 44 3.25 1.15 -27.74
N LEU A 45 2.12 1.36 -28.44
CA LEU A 45 2.06 1.74 -29.85
C LEU A 45 2.71 3.08 -30.13
N CYS A 46 2.52 4.05 -29.24
CA CYS A 46 3.08 5.39 -29.37
C CYS A 46 4.49 5.52 -28.78
N GLY A 47 5.04 4.47 -28.17
CA GLY A 47 6.43 4.44 -27.72
C GLY A 47 6.71 5.11 -26.37
N HIS A 48 5.69 5.29 -25.53
CA HIS A 48 5.82 6.03 -24.26
C HIS A 48 6.29 5.11 -23.14
N GLU A 49 7.58 4.80 -23.09
CA GLU A 49 8.15 3.82 -22.16
C GLU A 49 7.85 4.11 -20.67
N ASP A 50 7.99 5.37 -20.24
CA ASP A 50 7.71 5.75 -18.85
C ASP A 50 6.23 5.64 -18.50
N LEU A 51 5.35 5.90 -19.47
CA LEU A 51 3.93 5.68 -19.30
C LEU A 51 3.60 4.18 -19.25
N VAL A 52 4.26 3.36 -20.07
CA VAL A 52 4.11 1.90 -20.04
C VAL A 52 4.54 1.36 -18.67
N ARG A 53 5.68 1.82 -18.11
CA ARG A 53 6.10 1.51 -16.74
C ARG A 53 5.02 1.86 -15.72
N TYR A 54 4.49 3.08 -15.82
CA TYR A 54 3.45 3.55 -14.91
C TYR A 54 2.18 2.69 -15.03
N LEU A 55 1.68 2.42 -16.23
CA LEU A 55 0.44 1.65 -16.43
C LEU A 55 0.58 0.22 -15.91
N LEU A 56 1.70 -0.44 -16.21
CA LEU A 56 1.97 -1.79 -15.71
C LEU A 56 2.06 -1.84 -14.18
N ALA A 57 2.80 -0.90 -13.58
CA ALA A 57 2.90 -0.75 -12.12
C ALA A 57 1.54 -0.52 -11.44
N ASN A 58 0.57 0.02 -12.18
CA ASN A 58 -0.78 0.31 -11.71
C ASN A 58 -1.84 -0.71 -12.15
N GLY A 59 -1.42 -1.91 -12.56
CA GLY A 59 -2.33 -3.04 -12.78
C GLY A 59 -2.92 -3.11 -14.19
N ALA A 60 -2.29 -2.48 -15.18
CA ALA A 60 -2.62 -2.75 -16.57
C ALA A 60 -2.32 -4.22 -16.91
N LYS A 61 -3.29 -4.91 -17.51
CA LYS A 61 -3.17 -6.33 -17.86
C LYS A 61 -2.24 -6.50 -19.06
N CYS A 62 -1.17 -7.27 -18.87
CA CYS A 62 -0.23 -7.65 -19.92
C CYS A 62 0.34 -9.04 -19.63
N GLU A 63 -0.49 -10.06 -19.86
CA GLU A 63 -0.10 -11.46 -19.68
C GLU A 63 0.43 -12.03 -20.99
N ALA A 64 1.61 -12.67 -20.96
CA ALA A 64 2.16 -13.33 -22.13
C ALA A 64 1.21 -14.43 -22.64
N ASN A 65 1.14 -14.63 -23.96
CA ASN A 65 0.23 -15.57 -24.62
C ASN A 65 -1.26 -15.25 -24.45
N THR A 66 -1.62 -14.02 -24.06
CA THR A 66 -3.01 -13.52 -24.10
C THR A 66 -3.21 -12.56 -25.25
N PHE A 67 -4.44 -12.41 -25.72
CA PHE A 67 -4.76 -11.48 -26.81
C PHE A 67 -4.26 -10.06 -26.53
N ASP A 68 -4.44 -9.56 -25.30
CA ASP A 68 -4.01 -8.21 -24.91
C ASP A 68 -2.48 -8.10 -24.79
N GLY A 69 -1.82 -9.09 -24.19
CA GLY A 69 -0.37 -9.11 -24.04
C GLY A 69 0.35 -9.21 -25.38
N GLU A 70 -0.10 -10.09 -26.27
CA GLU A 70 0.47 -10.24 -27.61
C GLU A 70 0.28 -8.97 -28.46
N ARG A 71 -0.87 -8.28 -28.32
CA ARG A 71 -1.10 -6.99 -28.99
C ARG A 71 -0.16 -5.89 -28.48
N CYS A 72 0.10 -5.84 -27.18
CA CYS A 72 1.06 -4.88 -26.62
C CYS A 72 2.49 -5.18 -27.08
N LEU A 73 2.88 -6.47 -27.11
CA LEU A 73 4.20 -6.90 -27.59
C LEU A 73 4.42 -6.67 -29.09
N TYR A 74 3.39 -6.94 -29.90
CA TYR A 74 3.40 -6.69 -31.34
C TYR A 74 3.39 -5.18 -31.62
N GLY A 75 2.54 -4.43 -30.93
CA GLY A 75 2.40 -2.98 -31.10
C GLY A 75 3.53 -2.16 -30.50
N ALA A 76 4.42 -2.72 -29.68
CA ALA A 76 5.51 -1.98 -29.05
C ALA A 76 6.41 -1.27 -30.08
N LEU A 77 6.48 0.06 -30.00
CA LEU A 77 7.28 0.89 -30.90
C LEU A 77 8.79 0.67 -30.72
N SER A 78 9.25 0.34 -29.50
CA SER A 78 10.66 0.21 -29.18
C SER A 78 11.00 -1.14 -28.53
N ASP A 79 12.24 -1.59 -28.74
CA ASP A 79 12.76 -2.80 -28.10
C ASP A 79 12.90 -2.65 -26.58
N ALA A 80 13.02 -1.43 -26.07
CA ALA A 80 12.98 -1.16 -24.64
C ALA A 80 11.60 -1.51 -24.06
N ILE A 81 10.51 -1.05 -24.70
CA ILE A 81 9.14 -1.41 -24.30
C ILE A 81 8.91 -2.93 -24.47
N ARG A 82 9.39 -3.52 -25.56
CA ARG A 82 9.23 -4.97 -25.79
C ARG A 82 9.97 -5.81 -24.73
N ARG A 83 11.18 -5.41 -24.33
CA ARG A 83 11.89 -6.04 -23.20
C ARG A 83 11.13 -5.85 -21.90
N LEU A 84 10.67 -4.63 -21.64
CA LEU A 84 9.92 -4.28 -20.45
C LEU A 84 8.66 -5.14 -20.29
N LEU A 85 7.84 -5.28 -21.32
CA LEU A 85 6.63 -6.12 -21.31
C LEU A 85 6.95 -7.60 -21.05
N LYS A 86 8.07 -8.12 -21.60
CA LYS A 86 8.50 -9.52 -21.38
C LYS A 86 9.07 -9.75 -19.99
N GLU A 87 9.78 -8.77 -19.46
CA GLU A 87 10.38 -8.81 -18.11
C GLU A 87 9.32 -8.58 -17.03
N TYR A 88 8.23 -7.89 -17.36
CA TYR A 88 7.09 -7.63 -16.49
C TYR A 88 6.23 -8.90 -16.28
N LYS A 89 6.82 -9.92 -15.66
CA LYS A 89 6.09 -11.07 -15.14
C LYS A 89 5.38 -10.63 -13.88
N GLN A 90 4.05 -10.45 -13.93
CA GLN A 90 3.16 -10.10 -12.82
C GLN A 90 3.79 -10.39 -11.44
N ILE A 91 4.42 -9.38 -10.83
CA ILE A 91 5.01 -9.48 -9.48
C ILE A 91 3.91 -9.42 -8.40
N THR A 92 2.68 -9.12 -8.77
CA THR A 92 1.59 -8.98 -7.81
C THR A 92 0.32 -9.65 -8.33
N ALA A 93 0.12 -10.90 -7.88
CA ALA A 93 -1.17 -11.61 -7.99
C ALA A 93 -2.31 -10.90 -7.22
N LYS A 94 -1.98 -9.89 -6.41
CA LYS A 94 -2.93 -8.85 -6.00
C LYS A 94 -2.92 -7.81 -7.11
N CYS A 95 -3.89 -7.87 -8.02
CA CYS A 95 -4.37 -6.62 -8.62
C CYS A 95 -4.51 -5.65 -7.45
N MET A 96 -3.86 -4.48 -7.51
CA MET A 96 -4.33 -3.37 -6.70
C MET A 96 -5.75 -3.10 -7.19
N LYS A 97 -6.75 -3.82 -6.65
CA LYS A 97 -7.90 -3.12 -6.13
C LYS A 97 -7.26 -2.13 -5.17
N ARG A 98 -6.95 -0.94 -5.70
CA ARG A 98 -6.59 0.21 -4.90
C ARG A 98 -7.83 0.42 -4.06
N ASP A 99 -7.87 -0.24 -2.90
CA ASP A 99 -8.86 0.12 -1.93
C ASP A 99 -8.54 1.59 -1.65
N TYR A 100 -9.46 2.49 -2.00
CA TYR A 100 -9.28 3.93 -1.80
C TYR A 100 -8.78 4.23 -0.40
N TYR A 101 -9.17 3.37 0.52
CA TYR A 101 -8.73 3.25 1.88
C TYR A 101 -7.20 3.18 2.06
N ASP A 102 -6.52 2.26 1.39
CA ASP A 102 -5.07 2.05 1.52
C ASP A 102 -4.29 3.25 0.96
N VAL A 103 -4.73 3.78 -0.18
CA VAL A 103 -4.11 4.96 -0.81
C VAL A 103 -4.31 6.20 0.05
N PHE A 104 -5.49 6.35 0.66
CA PHE A 104 -5.76 7.43 1.60
C PHE A 104 -4.84 7.35 2.82
N LEU A 105 -4.72 6.19 3.46
CA LEU A 105 -3.88 6.03 4.65
C LEU A 105 -2.38 6.19 4.33
N GLN A 106 -1.93 5.73 3.16
CA GLN A 106 -0.57 5.97 2.70
C GLN A 106 -0.31 7.48 2.54
N ARG A 107 -1.18 8.19 1.80
CA ARG A 107 -1.05 9.64 1.61
C ARG A 107 -1.11 10.40 2.94
N LEU A 108 -1.97 9.97 3.85
CA LEU A 108 -2.13 10.58 5.17
C LEU A 108 -0.83 10.46 6.00
N LEU A 109 -0.16 9.31 5.95
CA LEU A 109 1.15 9.13 6.59
C LEU A 109 2.24 9.98 5.93
N GLU A 110 2.31 9.98 4.59
CA GLU A 110 3.35 10.67 3.83
C GLU A 110 3.24 12.21 3.95
N GLN A 111 2.01 12.74 3.94
CA GLN A 111 1.76 14.18 3.99
C GLN A 111 1.65 14.70 5.43
N GLY A 112 1.28 13.84 6.38
CA GLY A 112 1.07 14.24 7.78
C GLY A 112 -0.07 15.25 7.97
N TYR A 113 -1.02 15.31 7.03
CA TYR A 113 -2.13 16.27 7.08
C TYR A 113 -2.98 16.05 8.35
N GLN A 114 -3.11 17.08 9.18
CA GLN A 114 -3.83 17.03 10.47
C GLN A 114 -3.25 16.06 11.50
N SER A 115 -1.94 15.75 11.45
CA SER A 115 -1.28 14.98 12.49
C SER A 115 -1.40 15.65 13.86
N ASP A 116 -1.85 14.91 14.86
CA ASP A 116 -2.05 15.38 16.25
C ASP A 116 -0.89 14.97 17.19
N ILE A 117 0.10 14.26 16.65
CA ILE A 117 1.30 13.86 17.38
C ILE A 117 2.54 13.76 16.48
N VAL A 118 3.70 14.13 17.04
CA VAL A 118 5.01 14.01 16.39
C VAL A 118 5.95 13.15 17.24
N PHE A 119 6.56 12.13 16.65
CA PHE A 119 7.63 11.36 17.26
C PHE A 119 8.99 11.85 16.78
N ILE A 120 9.90 12.14 17.72
CA ILE A 120 11.29 12.49 17.42
C ILE A 120 12.15 11.29 17.81
N VAL A 121 12.62 10.54 16.81
CA VAL A 121 13.44 9.33 17.00
C VAL A 121 14.86 9.64 16.56
N HIS A 122 15.79 9.75 17.52
CA HIS A 122 17.18 10.14 17.27
C HIS A 122 17.34 11.36 16.34
N GLY A 123 16.48 12.37 16.50
CA GLY A 123 16.51 13.61 15.73
C GLY A 123 15.69 13.60 14.43
N LYS A 124 15.17 12.44 14.00
CA LYS A 124 14.24 12.35 12.87
C LYS A 124 12.80 12.49 13.35
N SER A 125 12.04 13.36 12.69
CA SER A 125 10.62 13.61 13.01
C SER A 125 9.70 12.72 12.19
N PHE A 126 8.65 12.21 12.85
CA PHE A 126 7.58 11.42 12.24
C PHE A 126 6.23 11.97 12.71
N CYS A 127 5.47 12.57 11.79
CA CYS A 127 4.11 13.00 12.05
C CYS A 127 3.17 11.77 12.03
N ALA A 128 2.22 11.71 12.96
CA ALA A 128 1.26 10.61 13.04
C ALA A 128 -0.08 11.04 13.65
N HIS A 129 -1.02 10.10 13.70
CA HIS A 129 -2.38 10.30 14.18
C HIS A 129 -2.67 9.34 15.34
N ARG A 130 -3.03 9.87 16.51
CA ARG A 130 -3.33 9.05 17.70
C ARG A 130 -4.42 8.04 17.42
N CYS A 131 -5.46 8.44 16.69
CA CYS A 131 -6.58 7.57 16.35
C CYS A 131 -6.11 6.28 15.65
N ILE A 132 -5.33 6.42 14.57
CA ILE A 132 -4.82 5.28 13.79
C ILE A 132 -3.92 4.40 14.65
N LEU A 133 -2.98 5.00 15.39
CA LEU A 133 -2.04 4.24 16.21
C LEU A 133 -2.75 3.50 17.36
N SER A 134 -3.73 4.12 18.01
CA SER A 134 -4.53 3.50 19.07
C SER A 134 -5.38 2.35 18.57
N ALA A 135 -6.02 2.49 17.40
CA ALA A 135 -6.81 1.41 16.79
C ALA A 135 -5.95 0.20 16.47
N ARG A 136 -4.71 0.43 16.05
CA ARG A 136 -3.82 -0.61 15.51
C ARG A 136 -2.86 -1.18 16.55
N SER A 137 -2.83 -0.62 17.75
CA SER A 137 -1.94 -1.05 18.82
C SER A 137 -2.45 -0.64 20.20
N ALA A 138 -2.74 -1.66 21.01
CA ALA A 138 -3.10 -1.47 22.42
C ALA A 138 -2.00 -0.75 23.22
N TYR A 139 -0.73 -0.89 22.82
CA TYR A 139 0.38 -0.16 23.43
C TYR A 139 0.26 1.34 23.20
N PHE A 140 0.04 1.78 21.96
CA PHE A 140 -0.12 3.20 21.67
C PHE A 140 -1.36 3.78 22.37
N ALA A 141 -2.48 3.05 22.36
CA ALA A 141 -3.70 3.44 23.09
C ALA A 141 -3.42 3.67 24.59
N GLU A 142 -2.78 2.71 25.26
CA GLU A 142 -2.42 2.81 26.68
C GLU A 142 -1.45 3.97 26.94
N MET A 143 -0.45 4.14 26.09
CA MET A 143 0.57 5.18 26.27
C MET A 143 -0.02 6.59 26.12
N PHE A 144 -0.96 6.80 25.20
CA PHE A 144 -1.64 8.09 25.04
C PHE A 144 -2.57 8.44 26.20
N GLU A 145 -3.08 7.44 26.92
CA GLU A 145 -3.86 7.66 28.14
C GLU A 145 -3.01 7.77 29.42
N THR A 146 -1.73 7.42 29.34
CA THR A 146 -0.81 7.39 30.49
C THR A 146 0.37 8.33 30.27
N LYS A 147 1.55 7.79 29.93
CA LYS A 147 2.84 8.51 29.90
C LYS A 147 2.86 9.66 28.88
N TRP A 148 2.07 9.55 27.82
CA TRP A 148 2.00 10.51 26.70
C TRP A 148 0.71 11.34 26.68
N LYS A 149 -0.07 11.29 27.78
CA LYS A 149 -1.29 12.08 27.90
C LYS A 149 -0.99 13.58 27.81
N GLY A 150 -1.74 14.27 26.94
CA GLY A 150 -1.59 15.71 26.68
C GLY A 150 -0.32 16.15 25.94
N LYS A 151 0.54 15.21 25.50
CA LYS A 151 1.81 15.55 24.82
C LYS A 151 1.70 15.43 23.32
N ASN A 152 1.87 16.53 22.59
CA ASN A 152 1.82 16.52 21.12
C ASN A 152 3.17 16.16 20.46
N MET A 153 4.22 16.01 21.26
CA MET A 153 5.56 15.66 20.79
C MET A 153 6.23 14.66 21.75
N ILE A 154 6.71 13.54 21.21
CA ILE A 154 7.31 12.44 21.96
C ILE A 154 8.73 12.19 21.48
N ALA A 155 9.71 12.43 22.35
CA ALA A 155 11.11 12.12 22.06
C ALA A 155 11.46 10.68 22.46
N LEU A 156 11.88 9.88 21.48
CA LEU A 156 12.36 8.51 21.64
C LEU A 156 13.89 8.50 21.45
N LYS A 157 14.61 8.48 22.57
CA LYS A 157 16.09 8.54 22.62
C LYS A 157 16.75 7.20 23.01
N HIS A 158 15.95 6.17 23.25
CA HIS A 158 16.47 4.89 23.72
C HIS A 158 17.31 4.21 22.61
N PRO A 159 18.55 3.76 22.87
CA PRO A 159 19.47 3.29 21.83
C PRO A 159 18.96 2.13 20.97
N LEU A 160 18.04 1.32 21.51
CA LEU A 160 17.45 0.19 20.78
C LEU A 160 16.32 0.58 19.81
N ILE A 161 15.98 1.87 19.69
CA ILE A 161 14.93 2.37 18.80
C ILE A 161 15.56 2.91 17.53
N ASN A 162 15.60 2.10 16.48
CA ASN A 162 16.11 2.50 15.18
C ASN A 162 15.07 3.38 14.42
N PRO A 163 15.43 4.57 13.90
CA PRO A 163 14.50 5.43 13.16
C PRO A 163 13.94 4.80 11.88
N THR A 164 14.74 4.01 11.15
CA THR A 164 14.30 3.31 9.93
C THR A 164 13.26 2.26 10.29
N ALA A 165 13.55 1.42 11.28
CA ALA A 165 12.60 0.41 11.76
C ALA A 165 11.30 1.04 12.31
N PHE A 166 11.40 2.19 12.99
CA PHE A 166 10.21 2.92 13.47
C PHE A 166 9.37 3.46 12.30
N GLY A 167 10.00 3.97 11.24
CA GLY A 167 9.32 4.38 10.02
C GLY A 167 8.57 3.23 9.34
N SER A 168 9.22 2.07 9.18
CA SER A 168 8.59 0.86 8.65
C SER A 168 7.44 0.37 9.53
N LEU A 169 7.56 0.50 10.85
CA LEU A 169 6.48 0.18 11.79
C LEU A 169 5.27 1.10 11.59
N LEU A 170 5.49 2.41 11.41
CA LEU A 170 4.41 3.34 11.10
C LEU A 170 3.74 3.00 9.77
N GLN A 171 4.51 2.67 8.74
CA GLN A 171 3.97 2.22 7.45
C GLN A 171 3.01 1.03 7.63
N TYR A 172 3.39 0.05 8.44
CA TYR A 172 2.55 -1.11 8.75
C TYR A 172 1.27 -0.75 9.50
N LEU A 173 1.37 0.14 10.49
CA LEU A 173 0.19 0.54 11.26
C LEU A 173 -0.85 1.22 10.38
N TYR A 174 -0.42 2.00 9.38
CA TYR A 174 -1.30 2.71 8.47
C TYR A 174 -1.82 1.84 7.33
N THR A 175 -0.98 0.98 6.75
CA THR A 175 -1.30 0.35 5.45
C THR A 175 -1.36 -1.18 5.51
N GLY A 176 -0.98 -1.78 6.65
CA GLY A 176 -0.74 -3.21 6.75
C GLY A 176 0.46 -3.72 5.92
N ARG A 177 1.08 -2.85 5.12
CA ARG A 177 2.30 -3.12 4.37
C ARG A 177 3.52 -2.64 5.14
N LEU A 178 4.60 -3.40 5.07
CA LEU A 178 5.88 -3.04 5.65
C LEU A 178 7.00 -3.34 4.68
N ASP A 179 7.78 -2.31 4.31
CA ASP A 179 9.05 -2.46 3.61
C ASP A 179 10.19 -2.15 4.58
N ILE A 180 11.16 -3.07 4.69
CA ILE A 180 12.32 -2.88 5.56
C ILE A 180 13.56 -3.56 5.01
N ASP A 181 14.71 -2.92 5.15
CA ASP A 181 15.99 -3.57 4.86
C ASP A 181 16.24 -4.72 5.83
N VAL A 182 16.78 -5.83 5.31
CA VAL A 182 17.03 -7.06 6.07
C VAL A 182 17.90 -6.79 7.31
N GLU A 183 18.80 -5.81 7.25
CA GLU A 183 19.64 -5.39 8.38
C GLU A 183 18.84 -4.85 9.57
N TYR A 184 17.68 -4.21 9.34
CA TYR A 184 16.84 -3.61 10.39
C TYR A 184 15.67 -4.48 10.83
N VAL A 185 15.53 -5.70 10.28
CA VAL A 185 14.43 -6.61 10.65
C VAL A 185 14.44 -6.93 12.14
N SER A 186 15.63 -7.12 12.73
CA SER A 186 15.76 -7.43 14.17
C SER A 186 15.28 -6.27 15.06
N ASP A 187 15.59 -5.03 14.67
CA ASP A 187 15.11 -3.82 15.34
C ASP A 187 13.60 -3.66 15.19
N CYS A 188 13.07 -3.91 13.99
CA CYS A 188 11.63 -3.85 13.75
C CYS A 188 10.86 -4.90 14.55
N LYS A 189 11.36 -6.14 14.65
CA LYS A 189 10.77 -7.17 15.52
C LYS A 189 10.77 -6.72 16.98
N ARG A 190 11.83 -6.08 17.46
CA ARG A 190 11.91 -5.55 18.82
C ARG A 190 10.85 -4.47 19.06
N LEU A 191 10.70 -3.54 18.12
CA LEU A 191 9.68 -2.50 18.20
C LEU A 191 8.26 -3.07 18.11
N ALA A 192 8.01 -4.02 17.21
CA ALA A 192 6.73 -4.71 17.09
C ALA A 192 6.33 -5.42 18.39
N LYS A 193 7.29 -6.09 19.05
CA LYS A 193 7.09 -6.70 20.37
C LYS A 193 6.73 -5.67 21.44
N GLN A 194 7.44 -4.55 21.49
CA GLN A 194 7.12 -3.45 22.41
C GLN A 194 5.72 -2.88 22.16
N CYS A 195 5.34 -2.75 20.89
CA CYS A 195 4.04 -2.23 20.48
C CYS A 195 2.92 -3.29 20.52
N ARG A 196 3.20 -4.50 21.02
CA ARG A 196 2.26 -5.64 21.15
C ARG A 196 1.62 -6.05 19.81
N LEU A 197 2.41 -6.05 18.73
CA LEU A 197 1.97 -6.39 17.37
C LEU A 197 2.37 -7.83 17.02
N GLN A 198 1.69 -8.82 17.62
CA GLN A 198 2.09 -10.23 17.47
C GLN A 198 2.03 -10.70 16.01
N ASP A 199 1.01 -10.31 15.27
CA ASP A 199 0.83 -10.77 13.88
C ASP A 199 1.94 -10.27 12.96
N LEU A 200 2.42 -9.04 13.19
CA LEU A 200 3.57 -8.52 12.46
C LEU A 200 4.84 -9.34 12.77
N ILE A 201 5.01 -9.77 14.02
CA ILE A 201 6.16 -10.60 14.41
C ILE A 201 6.10 -11.94 13.68
N ASP A 202 4.94 -12.58 13.65
CA ASP A 202 4.72 -13.87 12.99
C ASP A 202 4.91 -13.76 11.47
N ASP A 203 4.42 -12.68 10.85
CA ASP A 203 4.61 -12.37 9.43
C ASP A 203 6.09 -12.16 9.08
N LEU A 204 6.82 -11.38 9.90
CA LEU A 204 8.26 -11.14 9.74
C LEU A 204 9.05 -12.45 9.85
N GLU A 205 8.74 -13.29 10.83
CA GLU A 205 9.39 -14.59 11.01
C GLU A 205 9.15 -15.53 9.83
N THR A 206 7.90 -15.62 9.39
CA THR A 206 7.50 -16.44 8.24
C THR A 206 8.23 -15.99 6.97
N LYS A 207 8.30 -14.68 6.73
CA LYS A 207 8.96 -14.12 5.56
C LYS A 207 10.49 -14.27 5.63
N CYS A 208 11.10 -14.09 6.79
CA CYS A 208 12.53 -14.32 6.98
C CYS A 208 12.90 -15.77 6.67
N LYS A 209 12.10 -16.74 7.12
CA LYS A 209 12.32 -18.16 6.83
C LYS A 209 12.27 -18.44 5.33
N LYS A 210 11.27 -17.89 4.62
CA LYS A 210 11.15 -18.02 3.16
C LYS A 210 12.34 -17.40 2.41
N VAL A 211 12.79 -16.23 2.86
CA VAL A 211 13.98 -15.57 2.28
C VAL A 211 15.23 -16.43 2.48
N TYR A 212 15.41 -17.00 3.67
CA TYR A 212 16.53 -17.90 3.97
C TYR A 212 16.52 -19.16 3.09
N GLU A 213 15.37 -19.83 2.95
CA GLU A 213 15.19 -20.99 2.07
C GLU A 213 15.49 -20.63 0.60
N PHE A 214 15.01 -19.47 0.14
CA PHE A 214 15.24 -18.99 -1.22
C PHE A 214 16.72 -18.71 -1.51
N VAL A 215 17.41 -17.97 -0.62
CA VAL A 215 18.84 -17.67 -0.77
C VAL A 215 19.69 -18.95 -0.74
N SER A 216 19.31 -19.92 0.12
CA SER A 216 19.98 -21.22 0.19
C SER A 216 19.86 -22.02 -1.12
N SER A 217 18.76 -21.87 -1.86
CA SER A 217 18.52 -22.54 -3.14
C SER A 217 19.24 -21.90 -4.34
N LYS A 218 19.71 -20.65 -4.22
CA LYS A 218 20.33 -19.86 -5.31
C LYS A 218 21.58 -19.11 -4.83
N PRO A 219 22.73 -19.79 -4.69
CA PRO A 219 23.97 -19.17 -4.26
C PRO A 219 24.35 -18.00 -5.19
N GLY A 220 24.65 -16.84 -4.60
CA GLY A 220 24.92 -15.57 -5.31
C GLY A 220 23.77 -14.56 -5.31
N THR A 221 22.58 -14.93 -4.81
CA THR A 221 21.45 -14.01 -4.68
C THR A 221 21.44 -13.32 -3.32
N CYS A 222 21.37 -11.98 -3.29
CA CYS A 222 21.27 -11.19 -2.07
C CYS A 222 19.90 -10.50 -1.99
N VAL A 223 19.12 -10.83 -0.96
CA VAL A 223 17.86 -10.14 -0.65
C VAL A 223 18.18 -8.98 0.29
N LYS A 224 17.93 -7.75 -0.17
CA LYS A 224 18.21 -6.52 0.61
C LYS A 224 17.00 -6.01 1.37
N VAL A 225 15.82 -6.13 0.77
CA VAL A 225 14.55 -5.61 1.31
C VAL A 225 13.62 -6.78 1.56
N LEU A 226 12.96 -6.76 2.72
CA LEU A 226 11.88 -7.66 3.08
C LEU A 226 10.56 -6.88 3.07
N THR A 227 9.59 -7.39 2.31
CA THR A 227 8.26 -6.80 2.19
C THR A 227 7.20 -7.71 2.82
N ILE A 228 6.47 -7.15 3.79
CA ILE A 228 5.20 -7.67 4.28
C ILE A 228 4.10 -6.98 3.49
N GLU A 229 3.23 -7.78 2.90
CA GLU A 229 2.02 -7.30 2.22
C GLU A 229 0.83 -7.61 3.11
N PRO A 230 -0.20 -6.73 3.15
CA PRO A 230 -1.42 -7.02 3.87
C PRO A 230 -2.04 -8.29 3.28
N THR A 231 -2.15 -9.34 4.10
CA THR A 231 -2.91 -10.53 3.76
C THR A 231 -4.35 -10.09 3.50
N GLY A 232 -5.05 -10.71 2.54
CA GLY A 232 -6.38 -10.27 2.07
C GLY A 232 -7.50 -10.27 3.12
N ASN A 233 -7.18 -10.40 4.40
CA ASN A 233 -8.10 -10.26 5.52
C ASN A 233 -8.30 -8.78 5.86
N CYS A 234 -9.56 -8.41 6.07
CA CYS A 234 -10.04 -7.06 6.33
C CYS A 234 -9.57 -6.46 7.67
N ARG A 235 -8.50 -6.93 8.30
CA ARG A 235 -8.15 -6.56 9.68
C ARG A 235 -7.87 -5.07 9.86
N LEU A 236 -7.16 -4.45 8.91
CA LEU A 236 -6.95 -3.00 8.91
C LEU A 236 -8.30 -2.25 8.83
N GLN A 237 -9.20 -2.73 7.97
CA GLN A 237 -10.54 -2.19 7.80
C GLN A 237 -11.41 -2.42 9.04
N GLU A 238 -11.33 -3.57 9.70
CA GLU A 238 -12.02 -3.90 10.94
C GLU A 238 -11.57 -3.01 12.10
N ASP A 239 -10.25 -2.90 12.33
CA ASP A 239 -9.69 -2.07 13.40
C ASP A 239 -10.10 -0.60 13.25
N LEU A 240 -10.15 -0.11 12.02
CA LEU A 240 -10.53 1.27 11.76
C LEU A 240 -12.05 1.47 11.66
N ALA A 241 -12.83 0.43 11.33
CA ALA A 241 -14.29 0.45 11.50
C ALA A 241 -14.66 0.53 12.98
N LEU A 242 -13.97 -0.21 13.85
CA LEU A 242 -14.13 -0.08 15.31
C LEU A 242 -13.79 1.33 15.79
N LEU A 243 -12.77 1.96 15.20
CA LEU A 243 -12.45 3.36 15.49
C LEU A 243 -13.55 4.31 15.02
N ALA A 244 -14.08 4.13 13.81
CA ALA A 244 -15.19 4.92 13.30
C ALA A 244 -16.42 4.80 14.21
N ASP A 245 -16.74 3.60 14.69
CA ASP A 245 -17.80 3.36 15.67
C ASP A 245 -17.52 4.07 17.00
N CYS A 246 -16.26 4.08 17.47
CA CYS A 246 -15.86 4.83 18.66
C CYS A 246 -15.96 6.35 18.47
N ALA A 247 -15.85 6.87 17.25
CA ALA A 247 -15.99 8.30 16.95
C ALA A 247 -17.46 8.74 16.85
N LEU A 248 -18.39 7.81 16.65
CA LEU A 248 -19.82 8.12 16.62
C LEU A 248 -20.34 8.52 18.01
N PRO A 249 -21.24 9.51 18.11
CA PRO A 249 -22.03 9.78 19.31
C PRO A 249 -22.73 8.51 19.82
N ALA A 250 -22.90 8.38 21.14
CA ALA A 250 -23.43 7.16 21.77
C ALA A 250 -24.81 6.76 21.22
N GLU A 251 -25.59 7.74 20.77
CA GLU A 251 -26.91 7.59 20.16
C GLU A 251 -26.87 6.86 18.81
N LEU A 252 -25.74 6.91 18.11
CA LEU A 252 -25.54 6.32 16.78
C LEU A 252 -24.79 4.98 16.82
N ARG A 253 -24.11 4.64 17.93
CA ARG A 253 -23.27 3.43 18.07
C ARG A 253 -24.00 2.08 17.96
N ASN A 254 -25.32 2.04 17.79
CA ASN A 254 -26.11 0.79 17.79
C ASN A 254 -27.32 0.73 16.85
N ARG A 255 -27.55 1.71 15.96
CA ARG A 255 -28.66 1.60 14.97
C ARG A 255 -28.33 0.59 13.86
N ASN A 256 -27.08 0.52 13.42
CA ASN A 256 -26.67 -0.31 12.26
C ASN A 256 -26.69 -1.83 12.51
N ARG A 257 -26.60 -2.29 13.77
CA ARG A 257 -26.68 -3.75 14.07
C ARG A 257 -28.10 -4.30 14.05
N LYS A 258 -29.10 -3.49 14.39
CA LYS A 258 -30.51 -3.94 14.45
C LYS A 258 -31.22 -3.88 13.09
N GLU A 259 -30.79 -3.02 12.17
CA GLU A 259 -31.38 -2.95 10.83
C GLU A 259 -30.83 -4.04 9.89
N ASN A 260 -29.54 -4.38 9.99
CA ASN A 260 -28.94 -5.48 9.20
C ASN A 260 -29.45 -6.88 9.60
N MET A 261 -30.01 -7.05 10.79
CA MET A 261 -30.63 -8.32 11.20
C MET A 261 -32.10 -8.43 10.75
N LYS A 262 -32.75 -7.33 10.37
CA LYS A 262 -34.12 -7.32 9.81
C LYS A 262 -34.16 -7.51 8.29
N LEU A 263 -33.08 -7.16 7.59
CA LEU A 263 -32.94 -7.35 6.14
C LEU A 263 -32.46 -8.77 5.75
N ALA A 264 -32.10 -9.61 6.72
CA ALA A 264 -31.68 -11.00 6.48
C ALA A 264 -32.78 -12.04 6.73
N ILE A 265 -34.03 -11.62 7.05
CA ILE A 265 -35.16 -12.52 7.32
C ILE A 265 -36.41 -12.12 6.50
N ILE A 266 -36.24 -11.50 5.33
CA ILE A 266 -37.34 -11.36 4.35
C ILE A 266 -36.81 -11.70 2.97
#